data_AF-A0A1C6CCJ5-F1
#
_entry.id   AF-A0A1C6CCJ5-F1
#
_cell.length_a   1.000
_cell.length_b   1.000
_cell.length_c   1.000
_cell.angle_alpha   90.00
_cell.angle_beta   90.00
_cell.angle_gamma   90.00
#
_symmetry.space_group_name_H-M   'P 1'
#
loop_
_entity.id
_entity.type
_entity.pdbx_description
1 polymer ?
#
loop_
_entity_poly.entity_id
_entity_poly.type
_entity_poly.pdbx_seq_one_letter_code
_entity_poly.pdbx_strand_id
1 'polypeptide(L)'
;MEKIIYKSGNNEIIEKKEFFEFRDRNGNRAIFDKEHKIVDQIKKMLQGRRSFSYNKKENIFYYNSYINCKVKYYCNLRQLIIASLMEGDFDKNLKIVKGYAIYLVDSEKYWDLRSSNLDYTGENGKVNIFYCTNQYFIVKHQESGFMVKTDINEELNEALKCYRWHYDPKYNRLVTFLGGYGKELVSIHQFIKFFYDMPDKNINVDMWILAMKRVGKRLWLSVDHLDSDRTNCCSANLVLMTRGENSRKSNLTKKLNTRPFICIPRLMYGNIDMKAGYHQDGKTILILRNFDSTEEFVQALVDFWKKGIIRDNTGIVYHLPQIPAKYFDSKK
;
A
#
# COMPACT_ATOMS: atom_id res chain seq x y z
N MET A 1 -20.91 -41.28 16.11
CA MET A 1 -19.89 -42.32 15.92
C MET A 1 -18.63 -41.62 15.44
N GLU A 2 -17.53 -41.71 16.19
CA GLU A 2 -16.23 -41.15 15.77
C GLU A 2 -15.46 -42.23 15.02
N LYS A 3 -14.92 -41.90 13.84
CA LYS A 3 -14.17 -42.86 13.02
C LYS A 3 -12.87 -42.24 12.53
N ILE A 4 -11.73 -42.88 12.83
CA ILE A 4 -10.46 -42.49 12.23
C ILE A 4 -10.50 -42.87 10.74
N ILE A 5 -10.41 -41.88 9.85
CA ILE A 5 -10.49 -42.09 8.39
C ILE A 5 -9.14 -41.94 7.68
N TYR A 6 -8.13 -41.45 8.40
CA TYR A 6 -6.77 -41.38 7.90
C TYR A 6 -5.74 -41.21 9.03
N LYS A 7 -4.57 -41.81 8.85
CA LYS A 7 -3.41 -41.63 9.74
C LYS A 7 -2.14 -41.60 8.92
N SER A 8 -1.29 -40.61 9.14
CA SER A 8 0.04 -40.54 8.52
C SER A 8 1.01 -39.76 9.40
N GLY A 9 2.21 -40.30 9.59
CA GLY A 9 3.21 -39.72 10.46
C GLY A 9 2.65 -39.46 11.87
N ASN A 10 2.71 -38.19 12.29
CA ASN A 10 2.23 -37.74 13.60
C ASN A 10 0.79 -37.19 13.58
N ASN A 11 0.05 -37.29 12.47
CA ASN A 11 -1.30 -36.72 12.36
C ASN A 11 -2.36 -37.78 12.01
N GLU A 12 -3.58 -37.49 12.42
CA GLU A 12 -4.76 -38.27 12.08
C GLU A 12 -5.94 -37.36 11.73
N ILE A 13 -6.84 -37.90 10.89
CA ILE A 13 -8.12 -37.27 10.54
C ILE A 13 -9.23 -38.15 11.07
N ILE A 14 -10.10 -37.56 11.86
CA ILE A 14 -11.22 -38.21 12.53
C ILE A 14 -12.51 -37.63 11.97
N GLU A 15 -13.38 -38.49 11.46
CA GLU A 15 -14.72 -38.13 11.05
C GLU A 15 -15.64 -38.09 12.26
N LYS A 16 -16.33 -36.94 12.42
CA LYS A 16 -17.42 -36.77 13.37
C LYS A 16 -18.73 -36.50 12.61
N LYS A 17 -19.82 -36.35 13.37
CA LYS A 17 -21.17 -36.17 12.78
C LYS A 17 -21.23 -34.94 11.87
N GLU A 18 -20.70 -33.81 12.33
CA GLU A 18 -20.88 -32.50 11.68
C GLU A 18 -19.58 -31.89 11.11
N PHE A 19 -18.42 -32.47 11.40
CA PHE A 19 -17.12 -31.93 10.99
C PHE A 19 -16.05 -33.02 10.92
N PHE A 20 -14.90 -32.68 10.34
CA PHE A 20 -13.67 -33.45 10.48
C PHE A 20 -12.76 -32.82 11.53
N GLU A 21 -12.08 -33.64 12.32
CA GLU A 21 -11.05 -33.23 13.27
C GLU A 21 -9.67 -33.66 12.73
N PHE A 22 -8.75 -32.72 12.61
CA PHE A 22 -7.32 -32.95 12.40
C PHE A 22 -6.61 -32.90 13.74
N ARG A 23 -5.86 -33.95 14.09
CA ARG A 23 -5.19 -34.04 15.38
C ARG A 23 -3.75 -34.49 15.23
N ASP A 24 -2.84 -33.94 16.05
CA ASP A 24 -1.48 -34.47 16.19
C ASP A 24 -1.35 -35.43 17.38
N ARG A 25 -0.24 -36.15 17.45
CA ARG A 25 0.08 -37.06 18.56
C ARG A 25 0.11 -36.40 19.96
N ASN A 26 0.24 -35.07 20.03
CA ASN A 26 0.32 -34.33 21.29
C ASN A 26 -1.06 -33.80 21.72
N GLY A 27 -2.12 -34.12 20.99
CA GLY A 27 -3.49 -33.68 21.26
C GLY A 27 -3.81 -32.28 20.74
N ASN A 28 -2.91 -31.61 20.02
CA ASN A 28 -3.26 -30.37 19.33
C ASN A 28 -4.24 -30.71 18.23
N ARG A 29 -5.30 -29.90 18.11
CA ARG A 29 -6.39 -30.18 17.17
C ARG A 29 -6.82 -28.96 16.38
N ALA A 30 -7.38 -29.23 15.21
CA ALA A 30 -8.16 -28.30 14.43
C ALA A 30 -9.41 -29.02 13.91
N ILE A 31 -10.54 -28.32 13.78
CA ILE A 31 -11.74 -28.84 13.11
C ILE A 31 -12.01 -28.08 11.83
N PHE A 32 -12.64 -28.71 10.85
CA PHE A 32 -13.02 -28.10 9.58
C PHE A 32 -14.29 -28.75 9.04
N ASP A 33 -14.94 -28.10 8.07
CA ASP A 33 -16.23 -28.54 7.56
C ASP A 33 -16.18 -29.97 7.04
N LYS A 34 -17.35 -30.60 6.97
CA LYS A 34 -17.53 -31.96 6.46
C LYS A 34 -17.42 -32.02 4.93
N GLU A 35 -16.34 -31.49 4.40
CA GLU A 35 -16.02 -31.40 2.98
C GLU A 35 -14.91 -32.37 2.60
N HIS A 36 -15.26 -33.42 1.86
CA HIS A 36 -14.33 -34.48 1.47
C HIS A 36 -13.16 -33.97 0.61
N LYS A 37 -13.37 -32.90 -0.16
CA LYS A 37 -12.30 -32.24 -0.94
C LYS A 37 -11.11 -31.84 -0.06
N ILE A 38 -11.37 -31.31 1.14
CA ILE A 38 -10.32 -30.93 2.10
C ILE A 38 -9.54 -32.18 2.53
N VAL A 39 -10.25 -33.23 2.94
CA VAL A 39 -9.66 -34.49 3.41
C VAL A 39 -8.78 -35.12 2.34
N ASP A 40 -9.24 -35.14 1.08
CA ASP A 40 -8.49 -35.72 -0.03
C ASP A 40 -7.19 -34.96 -0.32
N GLN A 41 -7.19 -33.63 -0.21
CA GLN A 41 -5.97 -32.83 -0.36
C GLN A 41 -4.99 -33.05 0.80
N ILE A 42 -5.48 -33.12 2.04
CA ILE A 42 -4.64 -33.44 3.20
C ILE A 42 -4.03 -34.84 3.02
N LYS A 43 -4.82 -35.85 2.62
CA LYS A 43 -4.34 -37.21 2.35
C LYS A 43 -3.25 -37.24 1.28
N LYS A 44 -3.44 -36.51 0.17
CA LYS A 44 -2.43 -36.39 -0.91
C LYS A 44 -1.13 -35.77 -0.40
N MET A 45 -1.21 -34.70 0.39
CA MET A 45 -0.02 -34.06 0.96
C MET A 45 0.72 -34.98 1.94
N LEU A 46 -0.02 -35.73 2.75
CA LEU A 46 0.54 -36.59 3.80
C LEU A 46 1.02 -37.98 3.33
N GLN A 47 0.98 -38.26 2.03
CA GLN A 47 1.52 -39.50 1.48
C GLN A 47 3.00 -39.71 1.87
N GLY A 48 3.39 -40.96 2.13
CA GLY A 48 4.77 -41.32 2.44
C GLY A 48 5.22 -40.96 3.87
N ARG A 49 4.35 -41.13 4.88
CA ARG A 49 4.61 -40.86 6.31
C ARG A 49 4.95 -39.39 6.65
N ARG A 50 4.52 -38.44 5.81
CA ARG A 50 4.69 -37.01 6.09
C ARG A 50 3.73 -36.55 7.19
N SER A 51 3.97 -35.36 7.75
CA SER A 51 3.12 -34.77 8.79
C SER A 51 3.11 -33.25 8.74
N PHE A 52 2.01 -32.65 9.20
CA PHE A 52 1.97 -31.25 9.64
C PHE A 52 2.60 -31.13 11.03
N SER A 53 3.41 -30.09 11.21
CA SER A 53 3.99 -29.70 12.50
C SER A 53 3.17 -28.57 13.13
N TYR A 54 2.86 -28.68 14.42
CA TYR A 54 2.13 -27.64 15.15
C TYR A 54 3.09 -26.58 15.69
N ASN A 55 2.84 -25.31 15.36
CA ASN A 55 3.53 -24.17 15.95
C ASN A 55 2.72 -23.65 17.14
N LYS A 56 3.24 -23.84 18.36
CA LYS A 56 2.58 -23.41 19.61
C LYS A 56 2.47 -21.89 19.76
N LYS A 57 3.40 -21.12 19.21
CA LYS A 57 3.40 -19.65 19.32
C LYS A 57 2.26 -19.03 18.52
N GLU A 58 1.97 -19.63 17.36
CA GLU A 58 0.97 -19.11 16.42
C GLU A 58 -0.35 -19.89 16.46
N ASN A 59 -0.38 -21.01 17.17
CA ASN A 59 -1.51 -21.94 17.22
C ASN A 59 -1.95 -22.44 15.84
N ILE A 60 -0.98 -22.83 15.00
CA ILE A 60 -1.20 -23.19 13.60
C ILE A 60 -0.42 -24.45 13.21
N PHE A 61 -1.04 -25.30 12.39
CA PHE A 61 -0.39 -26.43 11.72
C PHE A 61 0.29 -25.99 10.42
N TYR A 62 1.56 -26.34 10.26
CA TYR A 62 2.37 -26.08 9.07
C TYR A 62 2.79 -27.37 8.37
N TYR A 63 2.76 -27.37 7.05
CA TYR A 63 3.30 -28.44 6.22
C TYR A 63 4.36 -27.91 5.28
N ASN A 64 5.47 -28.64 5.22
CA ASN A 64 6.54 -28.43 4.27
C ASN A 64 6.91 -29.75 3.59
N SER A 65 7.20 -29.69 2.28
CA SER A 65 7.75 -30.82 1.54
C SER A 65 8.76 -30.36 0.52
N TYR A 66 9.72 -31.23 0.24
CA TYR A 66 10.83 -30.96 -0.67
C TYR A 66 10.84 -32.00 -1.80
N ILE A 67 11.17 -31.55 -3.01
CA ILE A 67 11.52 -32.40 -4.16
C ILE A 67 12.85 -31.86 -4.69
N ASN A 68 13.84 -32.74 -4.87
CA ASN A 68 15.17 -32.38 -5.40
C ASN A 68 15.79 -31.18 -4.67
N CYS A 69 15.75 -31.20 -3.33
CA CYS A 69 16.23 -30.12 -2.46
C CYS A 69 15.54 -28.76 -2.63
N LYS A 70 14.43 -28.67 -3.39
CA LYS A 70 13.60 -27.49 -3.53
C LYS A 70 12.28 -27.68 -2.77
N VAL A 71 11.82 -26.62 -2.10
CA VAL A 71 10.50 -26.63 -1.44
C VAL A 71 9.41 -26.81 -2.51
N LYS A 72 8.69 -27.92 -2.46
CA LYS A 72 7.51 -28.15 -3.31
C LYS A 72 6.29 -27.47 -2.71
N TYR A 73 6.06 -27.69 -1.42
CA TYR A 73 4.98 -27.06 -0.67
C TYR A 73 5.51 -26.51 0.64
N TYR A 74 5.07 -25.30 0.98
CA TYR A 74 5.14 -24.69 2.30
C TYR A 74 3.83 -23.93 2.52
N CYS A 75 2.96 -24.42 3.39
CA CYS A 75 1.67 -23.79 3.70
C CYS A 75 1.21 -24.14 5.12
N ASN A 76 0.32 -23.32 5.67
CA ASN A 76 -0.43 -23.69 6.87
C ASN A 76 -1.76 -24.38 6.54
N LEU A 77 -2.35 -25.03 7.55
CA LEU A 77 -3.61 -25.77 7.38
C LEU A 77 -4.78 -24.88 6.98
N ARG A 78 -4.82 -23.61 7.42
CA ARG A 78 -5.86 -22.64 7.04
C ARG A 78 -5.83 -22.37 5.53
N GLN A 79 -4.63 -22.13 5.00
CA GLN A 79 -4.38 -21.92 3.57
C GLN A 79 -4.80 -23.13 2.74
N LEU A 80 -4.50 -24.33 3.23
CA LEU A 80 -4.86 -25.57 2.54
C LEU A 80 -6.37 -25.75 2.47
N ILE A 81 -7.08 -25.56 3.59
CA ILE A 81 -8.54 -25.69 3.67
C ILE A 81 -9.20 -24.78 2.63
N ILE A 82 -8.84 -23.50 2.65
CA ILE A 82 -9.39 -22.51 1.72
C ILE A 82 -9.09 -22.88 0.27
N ALA A 83 -7.83 -23.18 -0.06
CA ALA A 83 -7.44 -23.56 -1.41
C ALA A 83 -8.17 -24.82 -1.91
N SER A 84 -8.57 -25.72 -1.01
CA SER A 84 -9.34 -26.94 -1.31
C SER A 84 -10.83 -26.67 -1.56
N LEU A 85 -11.36 -25.59 -1.00
CA LEU A 85 -12.77 -25.18 -1.16
C LEU A 85 -12.99 -24.31 -2.41
N MET A 86 -11.95 -23.62 -2.87
CA MET A 86 -11.99 -22.85 -4.12
C MET A 86 -12.19 -23.76 -5.34
N GLU A 87 -12.90 -23.24 -6.35
CA GLU A 87 -13.07 -23.94 -7.63
C GLU A 87 -11.79 -23.95 -8.46
N GLY A 88 -11.63 -24.97 -9.31
CA GLY A 88 -10.51 -25.08 -10.25
C GLY A 88 -9.30 -25.84 -9.71
N ASP A 89 -8.12 -25.48 -10.20
CA ASP A 89 -6.87 -26.18 -9.92
C ASP A 89 -6.32 -25.83 -8.52
N PHE A 90 -6.12 -26.86 -7.70
CA PHE A 90 -5.65 -26.70 -6.32
C PHE A 90 -4.27 -26.03 -6.22
N ASP A 91 -3.33 -26.35 -7.10
CA ASP A 91 -1.98 -25.78 -7.03
C ASP A 91 -1.99 -24.28 -7.37
N LYS A 92 -2.82 -23.86 -8.33
CA LYS A 92 -3.10 -22.43 -8.61
C LYS A 92 -3.78 -21.75 -7.42
N ASN A 93 -4.82 -22.36 -6.86
CA ASN A 93 -5.56 -21.80 -5.72
C ASN A 93 -4.65 -21.65 -4.49
N LEU A 94 -3.82 -22.64 -4.20
CA LEU A 94 -2.88 -22.57 -3.09
C LEU A 94 -1.82 -21.48 -3.29
N LYS A 95 -1.37 -21.21 -4.52
CA LYS A 95 -0.50 -20.06 -4.82
C LYS A 95 -1.21 -18.74 -4.56
N ILE A 96 -2.46 -18.61 -4.98
CA ILE A 96 -3.30 -17.42 -4.74
C ILE A 96 -3.42 -17.20 -3.23
N VAL A 97 -3.94 -18.18 -2.50
CA VAL A 97 -4.22 -18.09 -1.06
C VAL A 97 -2.98 -17.78 -0.22
N LYS A 98 -1.79 -18.25 -0.63
CA LYS A 98 -0.52 -17.89 0.02
C LYS A 98 -0.16 -16.40 -0.07
N GLY A 99 -0.68 -15.71 -1.08
CA GLY A 99 -0.56 -14.25 -1.23
C GLY A 99 -1.48 -13.46 -0.30
N TYR A 100 -2.45 -14.12 0.37
CA TYR A 100 -3.42 -13.45 1.22
C TYR A 100 -3.23 -13.78 2.70
N ALA A 101 -3.64 -12.84 3.56
CA ALA A 101 -3.81 -13.11 4.99
C ALA A 101 -5.13 -13.85 5.21
N ILE A 102 -5.11 -14.88 6.05
CA ILE A 102 -6.30 -15.65 6.42
C ILE A 102 -6.58 -15.41 7.89
N TYR A 103 -7.76 -14.87 8.16
CA TYR A 103 -8.20 -14.53 9.50
C TYR A 103 -9.19 -15.55 10.03
N LEU A 104 -9.30 -15.54 11.36
CA LEU A 104 -10.39 -16.22 12.04
C LEU A 104 -11.41 -15.17 12.45
N VAL A 105 -12.68 -15.43 12.17
CA VAL A 105 -13.79 -14.56 12.60
C VAL A 105 -13.79 -14.47 14.14
N ASP A 106 -13.63 -15.61 14.81
CA ASP A 106 -13.38 -15.74 16.24
C ASP A 106 -11.95 -16.25 16.46
N SER A 107 -11.05 -15.32 16.81
CA SER A 107 -9.63 -15.61 17.01
C SER A 107 -9.32 -16.37 18.31
N GLU A 108 -10.24 -16.38 19.29
CA GLU A 108 -10.10 -17.18 20.51
C GLU A 108 -10.31 -18.66 20.22
N LYS A 109 -11.13 -18.97 19.22
CA LYS A 109 -11.34 -20.33 18.68
C LYS A 109 -10.33 -20.66 17.58
N TYR A 110 -9.03 -20.56 17.89
CA TYR A 110 -7.94 -20.81 16.94
C TYR A 110 -7.93 -22.21 16.29
N TRP A 111 -8.58 -23.18 16.96
CA TRP A 111 -8.74 -24.56 16.51
C TRP A 111 -9.94 -24.75 15.56
N ASP A 112 -10.85 -23.80 15.46
CA ASP A 112 -12.03 -23.88 14.60
C ASP A 112 -11.69 -23.32 13.22
N LEU A 113 -11.41 -24.21 12.28
CA LEU A 113 -11.08 -23.90 10.88
C LEU A 113 -12.23 -24.28 9.94
N ARG A 114 -13.48 -24.30 10.43
CA ARG A 114 -14.66 -24.36 9.57
C ARG A 114 -14.78 -23.08 8.76
N SER A 115 -15.36 -23.14 7.58
CA SER A 115 -15.61 -22.01 6.66
C SER A 115 -16.32 -20.85 7.35
N SER A 116 -17.25 -21.15 8.26
CA SER A 116 -17.93 -20.13 9.08
C SER A 116 -16.99 -19.33 10.00
N ASN A 117 -15.83 -19.88 10.38
CA ASN A 117 -14.83 -19.20 11.19
C ASN A 117 -13.58 -18.79 10.39
N LEU A 118 -13.41 -19.29 9.17
CA LEU A 118 -12.34 -18.88 8.26
C LEU A 118 -12.81 -17.71 7.41
N ASP A 119 -12.29 -16.54 7.71
CA ASP A 119 -12.49 -15.39 6.85
C ASP A 119 -11.46 -15.43 5.70
N TYR A 120 -11.91 -16.02 4.60
CA TYR A 120 -11.31 -15.90 3.27
C TYR A 120 -12.10 -14.89 2.44
N THR A 121 -12.49 -13.76 3.02
CA THR A 121 -12.96 -12.65 2.22
C THR A 121 -11.73 -11.83 1.79
N GLY A 122 -11.54 -11.75 0.48
CA GLY A 122 -10.86 -10.57 -0.09
C GLY A 122 -11.64 -9.27 0.15
N GLU A 123 -12.83 -9.33 0.79
CA GLU A 123 -13.83 -8.26 0.71
C GLU A 123 -14.35 -7.64 2.02
N ASN A 124 -14.28 -8.28 3.20
CA ASN A 124 -14.69 -7.62 4.47
C ASN A 124 -13.56 -7.43 5.49
N GLY A 125 -12.33 -7.82 5.15
CA GLY A 125 -11.08 -7.45 5.84
C GLY A 125 -10.21 -6.47 5.05
N LYS A 126 -10.81 -5.70 4.12
CA LYS A 126 -10.08 -4.76 3.27
C LYS A 126 -9.48 -3.64 4.13
N VAL A 127 -8.25 -3.82 4.61
CA VAL A 127 -7.44 -2.74 5.23
C VAL A 127 -7.56 -1.43 4.47
N ASN A 128 -7.78 -1.51 3.16
CA ASN A 128 -8.09 -0.37 2.32
C ASN A 128 -9.40 -0.51 1.54
N ILE A 129 -10.30 0.48 1.66
CA ILE A 129 -11.40 0.70 0.72
C ILE A 129 -10.87 1.47 -0.47
N PHE A 130 -11.22 1.01 -1.67
CA PHE A 130 -10.88 1.64 -2.93
C PHE A 130 -12.16 2.09 -3.63
N TYR A 131 -12.23 3.34 -4.08
CA TYR A 131 -13.38 3.84 -4.83
C TYR A 131 -12.99 5.04 -5.70
N CYS A 132 -13.75 5.27 -6.78
CA CYS A 132 -13.62 6.46 -7.59
C CYS A 132 -14.63 7.53 -7.13
N THR A 133 -14.19 8.78 -7.16
CA THR A 133 -15.05 9.96 -7.25
C THR A 133 -15.06 10.43 -8.70
N ASN A 134 -15.76 11.54 -9.00
CA ASN A 134 -15.72 12.13 -10.33
C ASN A 134 -14.33 12.67 -10.74
N GLN A 135 -13.42 12.87 -9.77
CA GLN A 135 -12.13 13.53 -10.01
C GLN A 135 -10.92 12.69 -9.59
N TYR A 136 -11.10 11.76 -8.66
CA TYR A 136 -9.99 11.04 -8.03
C TYR A 136 -10.33 9.58 -7.79
N PHE A 137 -9.31 8.73 -7.85
CA PHE A 137 -9.30 7.42 -7.20
C PHE A 137 -8.87 7.58 -5.74
N ILE A 138 -9.60 6.96 -4.82
CA ILE A 138 -9.37 7.07 -3.38
C ILE A 138 -8.91 5.74 -2.82
N VAL A 139 -7.83 5.78 -2.04
CA VAL A 139 -7.37 4.68 -1.17
C VAL A 139 -7.61 5.10 0.28
N LYS A 140 -8.57 4.46 0.95
CA LYS A 140 -8.94 4.77 2.34
C LYS A 140 -8.55 3.62 3.25
N HIS A 141 -7.70 3.86 4.25
CA HIS A 141 -7.46 2.89 5.31
C HIS A 141 -8.71 2.77 6.20
N GLN A 142 -9.25 1.55 6.34
CA GLN A 142 -10.52 1.32 7.04
C GLN A 142 -10.46 1.74 8.50
N GLU A 143 -9.47 1.21 9.24
CA GLU A 143 -9.38 1.37 10.70
C GLU A 143 -9.16 2.82 11.12
N SER A 144 -8.23 3.52 10.47
CA SER A 144 -7.92 4.91 10.83
C SER A 144 -8.78 5.95 10.12
N GLY A 145 -9.53 5.55 9.08
CA GLY A 145 -10.23 6.46 8.18
C GLY A 145 -9.30 7.32 7.31
N PHE A 146 -7.97 7.22 7.45
CA PHE A 146 -7.03 8.01 6.67
C PHE A 146 -7.15 7.70 5.18
N MET A 147 -7.23 8.74 4.36
CA MET A 147 -7.45 8.61 2.93
C MET A 147 -6.42 9.38 2.13
N VAL A 148 -6.05 8.80 1.00
CA VAL A 148 -5.25 9.47 -0.04
C VAL A 148 -6.04 9.45 -1.33
N LYS A 149 -5.92 10.53 -2.10
CA LYS A 149 -6.47 10.68 -3.44
C LYS A 149 -5.36 10.60 -4.47
N THR A 150 -5.63 9.97 -5.60
CA THR A 150 -4.72 9.85 -6.74
C THR A 150 -5.51 9.91 -8.06
N ASP A 151 -4.80 9.90 -9.18
CA ASP A 151 -5.38 9.96 -10.53
C ASP A 151 -6.34 8.80 -10.81
N ILE A 152 -7.38 9.04 -11.60
CA ILE A 152 -8.23 7.98 -12.16
C ILE A 152 -7.49 7.37 -13.35
N ASN A 153 -6.65 6.37 -13.08
CA ASN A 153 -5.91 5.62 -14.10
C ASN A 153 -6.08 4.12 -13.84
N GLU A 154 -6.64 3.38 -14.81
CA GLU A 154 -7.01 1.98 -14.61
C GLU A 154 -5.81 1.10 -14.21
N GLU A 155 -4.67 1.22 -14.91
CA GLU A 155 -3.48 0.42 -14.65
C GLU A 155 -2.89 0.68 -13.26
N LEU A 156 -2.80 1.95 -12.86
CA LEU A 156 -2.38 2.33 -11.52
C LEU A 156 -3.37 1.82 -10.46
N ASN A 157 -4.68 1.99 -10.71
CA ASN A 157 -5.72 1.63 -9.76
C ASN A 157 -5.72 0.12 -9.49
N GLU A 158 -5.59 -0.71 -10.53
CA GLU A 158 -5.44 -2.15 -10.40
C GLU A 158 -4.13 -2.52 -9.69
N ALA A 159 -3.02 -1.86 -10.01
CA ALA A 159 -1.76 -2.07 -9.30
C ALA A 159 -1.90 -1.75 -7.80
N LEU A 160 -2.49 -0.62 -7.42
CA LEU A 160 -2.68 -0.22 -6.03
C LEU A 160 -3.54 -1.20 -5.23
N LYS A 161 -4.54 -1.83 -5.87
CA LYS A 161 -5.42 -2.85 -5.24
C LYS A 161 -4.68 -4.14 -4.91
N CYS A 162 -3.55 -4.43 -5.56
CA CYS A 162 -2.72 -5.61 -5.28
C CYS A 162 -1.96 -5.53 -3.95
N TYR A 163 -1.96 -4.38 -3.27
CA TYR A 163 -1.20 -4.16 -2.04
C TYR A 163 -2.08 -3.83 -0.84
N ARG A 164 -1.60 -4.26 0.33
CA ARG A 164 -2.13 -3.81 1.62
C ARG A 164 -1.41 -2.54 2.05
N TRP A 165 -2.15 -1.44 2.14
CA TRP A 165 -1.66 -0.14 2.55
C TRP A 165 -1.95 0.13 4.03
N HIS A 166 -0.93 0.02 4.86
CA HIS A 166 -0.99 0.34 6.28
C HIS A 166 -0.89 1.85 6.51
N TYR A 167 -1.62 2.35 7.51
CA TYR A 167 -1.46 3.73 7.96
C TYR A 167 -0.26 3.87 8.90
N ASP A 168 0.63 4.81 8.58
CA ASP A 168 1.79 5.21 9.38
C ASP A 168 1.47 6.55 10.07
N PRO A 169 1.03 6.56 11.34
CA PRO A 169 0.60 7.77 12.03
C PRO A 169 1.73 8.77 12.29
N LYS A 170 2.98 8.29 12.38
CA LYS A 170 4.15 9.15 12.62
C LYS A 170 4.38 10.11 11.45
N TYR A 171 4.16 9.63 10.22
CA TYR A 171 4.38 10.40 9.01
C TYR A 171 3.11 10.78 8.27
N ASN A 172 1.94 10.40 8.80
CA ASN A 172 0.61 10.66 8.24
C ASN A 172 0.52 10.25 6.75
N ARG A 173 0.77 8.97 6.49
CA ARG A 173 0.85 8.42 5.13
C ARG A 173 0.44 6.96 5.10
N LEU A 174 0.13 6.47 3.90
CA LEU A 174 -0.02 5.03 3.67
C LEU A 174 1.30 4.41 3.20
N VAL A 175 1.57 3.18 3.65
CA VAL A 175 2.77 2.41 3.35
C VAL A 175 2.46 0.94 3.08
N THR A 176 3.26 0.30 2.23
CA THR A 176 3.24 -1.15 1.97
C THR A 176 4.65 -1.73 2.05
N PHE A 177 4.76 -3.05 2.11
CA PHE A 177 6.04 -3.75 2.09
C PHE A 177 6.22 -4.47 0.75
N LEU A 178 7.37 -4.24 0.11
CA LEU A 178 7.75 -4.89 -1.14
C LEU A 178 8.94 -5.84 -0.92
N GLY A 179 9.01 -6.92 -1.71
CA GLY A 179 10.11 -7.89 -1.68
C GLY A 179 9.92 -9.05 -0.69
N GLY A 180 10.55 -10.19 -1.02
CA GLY A 180 10.56 -11.44 -0.23
C GLY A 180 11.34 -11.34 1.09
N TYR A 181 12.31 -12.23 1.34
CA TYR A 181 13.13 -12.26 2.57
C TYR A 181 13.96 -10.96 2.73
N GLY A 182 13.31 -9.91 3.25
CA GLY A 182 13.81 -8.54 3.32
C GLY A 182 12.73 -7.56 2.87
N LYS A 183 11.67 -7.41 3.68
CA LYS A 183 10.54 -6.52 3.39
C LYS A 183 10.98 -5.06 3.38
N GLU A 184 11.03 -4.43 2.21
CA GLU A 184 11.34 -3.02 2.04
C GLU A 184 10.06 -2.18 2.13
N LEU A 185 10.01 -1.23 3.06
CA LEU A 185 8.85 -0.36 3.26
C LEU A 185 8.79 0.73 2.18
N VAL A 186 7.65 0.87 1.49
CA VAL A 186 7.42 1.89 0.46
C VAL A 186 6.16 2.68 0.79
N SER A 187 6.22 4.01 0.70
CA SER A 187 5.03 4.84 0.88
C SER A 187 4.23 5.01 -0.41
N ILE A 188 2.93 5.27 -0.29
CA ILE A 188 2.03 5.29 -1.46
C ILE A 188 2.39 6.35 -2.50
N HIS A 189 2.83 7.54 -2.06
CA HIS A 189 3.30 8.58 -2.98
C HIS A 189 4.59 8.18 -3.70
N GLN A 190 5.50 7.45 -3.04
CA GLN A 190 6.68 6.90 -3.72
C GLN A 190 6.27 5.86 -4.75
N PHE A 191 5.34 4.97 -4.40
CA PHE A 191 4.82 3.97 -5.31
C PHE A 191 4.22 4.62 -6.55
N ILE A 192 3.31 5.58 -6.39
CA ILE A 192 2.64 6.26 -7.50
C ILE A 192 3.66 7.02 -8.37
N LYS A 193 4.56 7.80 -7.77
CA LYS A 193 5.56 8.54 -8.55
C LYS A 193 6.42 7.61 -9.41
N PHE A 194 6.92 6.54 -8.82
CA PHE A 194 7.78 5.60 -9.54
C PHE A 194 7.01 4.73 -10.54
N PHE A 195 5.73 4.46 -10.29
CA PHE A 195 4.86 3.79 -11.27
C PHE A 195 4.73 4.61 -12.55
N TYR A 196 4.49 5.91 -12.44
CA TYR A 196 4.43 6.81 -13.61
C TYR A 196 5.78 7.00 -14.32
N ASP A 197 6.89 6.80 -13.62
CA ASP A 197 8.24 6.84 -14.22
C ASP A 197 8.64 5.53 -14.90
N MET A 198 7.79 4.50 -14.86
CA MET A 198 8.12 3.20 -15.41
C MET A 198 8.16 3.25 -16.95
N PRO A 199 9.28 2.87 -17.58
CA PRO A 199 9.46 3.06 -19.02
C PRO A 199 8.70 2.05 -19.88
N ASP A 200 8.35 0.89 -19.31
CA ASP A 200 7.65 -0.19 -20.01
C ASP A 200 6.72 -0.93 -19.03
N LYS A 201 5.51 -1.25 -19.50
CA LYS A 201 4.47 -1.99 -18.78
C LYS A 201 4.83 -3.45 -18.51
N ASN A 202 5.78 -4.03 -19.25
CA ASN A 202 6.24 -5.40 -19.05
C ASN A 202 7.20 -5.55 -17.86
N ILE A 203 7.69 -4.44 -17.30
CA ILE A 203 8.57 -4.48 -16.14
C ILE A 203 7.75 -4.85 -14.91
N ASN A 204 8.29 -5.75 -14.09
CA ASN A 204 7.69 -6.06 -12.80
C ASN A 204 7.68 -4.82 -11.89
N VAL A 205 6.48 -4.38 -11.51
CA VAL A 205 6.26 -3.17 -10.72
C VAL A 205 7.09 -3.19 -9.43
N ASP A 206 7.04 -4.26 -8.62
CA ASP A 206 7.81 -4.35 -7.38
C ASP A 206 9.31 -4.14 -7.60
N MET A 207 9.89 -4.81 -8.59
CA MET A 207 11.31 -4.68 -8.92
C MET A 207 11.66 -3.26 -9.34
N TRP A 208 10.80 -2.61 -10.14
CA TRP A 208 11.00 -1.23 -10.58
C TRP A 208 10.94 -0.24 -9.42
N ILE A 209 9.90 -0.31 -8.59
CA ILE A 209 9.72 0.56 -7.42
C ILE A 209 10.93 0.43 -6.47
N LEU A 210 11.42 -0.80 -6.25
CA LEU A 210 12.61 -1.06 -5.43
C LEU A 210 13.90 -0.57 -6.08
N ALA A 211 14.02 -0.63 -7.41
CA ALA A 211 15.16 -0.05 -8.13
C ALA A 211 15.16 1.48 -8.00
N MET A 212 14.02 2.14 -8.24
CA MET A 212 13.90 3.60 -8.14
C MET A 212 14.12 4.11 -6.72
N LYS A 213 13.64 3.38 -5.70
CA LYS A 213 13.95 3.69 -4.30
C LYS A 213 15.46 3.65 -4.02
N ARG A 214 16.18 2.66 -4.56
CA ARG A 214 17.65 2.55 -4.43
C ARG A 214 18.37 3.68 -5.17
N VAL A 215 17.93 4.03 -6.38
CA VAL A 215 18.46 5.16 -7.14
C VAL A 215 18.24 6.47 -6.38
N GLY A 216 17.03 6.71 -5.86
CA GLY A 216 16.71 7.88 -5.06
C GLY A 216 17.60 8.00 -3.82
N LYS A 217 17.83 6.90 -3.09
CA LYS A 217 18.77 6.88 -1.96
C LYS A 217 20.19 7.24 -2.36
N ARG A 218 20.70 6.70 -3.49
CA ARG A 218 22.05 6.99 -4.01
C ARG A 218 22.20 8.45 -4.41
N LEU A 219 21.16 9.04 -5.00
CA LEU A 219 21.17 10.42 -5.50
C LEU A 219 20.64 11.43 -4.48
N TRP A 220 20.35 11.02 -3.25
CA TRP A 220 19.77 11.88 -2.20
C TRP A 220 18.45 12.55 -2.60
N LEU A 221 17.66 11.88 -3.45
CA LEU A 221 16.36 12.30 -3.93
C LEU A 221 15.23 11.64 -3.14
N SER A 222 14.19 12.41 -2.87
CA SER A 222 12.97 11.97 -2.19
C SER A 222 11.75 12.46 -2.96
N VAL A 223 10.67 11.68 -2.95
CA VAL A 223 9.40 12.12 -3.53
C VAL A 223 8.73 13.12 -2.59
N ASP A 224 8.37 14.29 -3.09
CA ASP A 224 7.70 15.36 -2.36
C ASP A 224 6.36 15.74 -3.02
N HIS A 225 5.46 16.33 -2.22
CA HIS A 225 4.16 16.82 -2.66
C HIS A 225 4.25 18.33 -2.92
N LEU A 226 4.07 18.77 -4.16
CA LEU A 226 4.21 20.18 -4.55
C LEU A 226 3.33 21.11 -3.70
N ASP A 227 2.08 20.71 -3.43
CA ASP A 227 1.10 21.43 -2.61
C ASP A 227 1.29 21.31 -1.08
N SER A 228 2.25 20.48 -0.63
CA SER A 228 2.46 20.12 0.78
C SER A 228 1.27 19.40 1.45
N ASP A 229 0.31 18.88 0.69
CA ASP A 229 -0.78 18.02 1.15
C ASP A 229 -0.42 16.54 0.93
N ARG A 230 -0.12 15.85 2.03
CA ARG A 230 0.26 14.42 2.01
C ARG A 230 -0.89 13.48 1.62
N THR A 231 -2.12 13.98 1.55
CA THR A 231 -3.27 13.20 1.08
C THR A 231 -3.44 13.28 -0.44
N ASN A 232 -2.83 14.27 -1.11
CA ASN A 232 -2.92 14.48 -2.55
C ASN A 232 -1.78 13.77 -3.30
N CYS A 233 -1.93 12.48 -3.57
CA CYS A 233 -0.92 11.68 -4.26
C CYS A 233 -1.11 11.61 -5.79
N CYS A 234 -1.90 12.52 -6.39
CA CYS A 234 -1.95 12.65 -7.85
C CYS A 234 -0.54 12.85 -8.42
N SER A 235 -0.23 12.20 -9.53
CA SER A 235 1.06 12.29 -10.24
C SER A 235 1.46 13.73 -10.54
N ALA A 236 0.50 14.57 -10.92
CA ALA A 236 0.69 16.00 -11.13
C ALA A 236 1.08 16.78 -9.86
N ASN A 237 1.09 16.15 -8.67
CA ASN A 237 1.52 16.76 -7.41
C ASN A 237 2.84 16.16 -6.90
N LEU A 238 3.37 15.10 -7.52
CA LEU A 238 4.51 14.33 -6.99
C LEU A 238 5.78 14.59 -7.80
N VAL A 239 6.84 15.04 -7.13
CA VAL A 239 8.13 15.34 -7.77
C VAL A 239 9.30 14.78 -6.96
N LEU A 240 10.44 14.56 -7.61
CA LEU A 240 11.69 14.21 -6.92
C LEU A 240 12.42 15.48 -6.51
N MET A 241 12.72 15.63 -5.22
CA MET A 241 13.49 16.74 -4.68
C MET A 241 14.67 16.24 -3.86
N THR A 242 15.76 17.01 -3.86
CA THR A 242 16.83 16.82 -2.89
C THR A 242 16.34 17.16 -1.47
N ARG A 243 17.03 16.66 -0.44
CA ARG A 243 16.75 17.04 0.95
C ARG A 243 16.86 18.55 1.18
N GLY A 244 17.78 19.22 0.48
CA GLY A 244 17.98 20.67 0.56
C GLY A 244 16.78 21.44 0.01
N GLU A 245 16.32 21.08 -1.19
CA GLU A 245 15.11 21.63 -1.81
C GLU A 245 13.88 21.43 -0.93
N ASN A 246 13.66 20.20 -0.44
CA ASN A 246 12.50 19.89 0.39
C ASN A 246 12.52 20.68 1.72
N SER A 247 13.70 20.80 2.35
CA SER A 247 13.88 21.61 3.55
C SER A 247 13.54 23.09 3.32
N ARG A 248 14.01 23.66 2.20
CA ARG A 248 13.73 25.06 1.81
C ARG A 248 12.26 25.29 1.46
N LYS A 249 11.64 24.34 0.77
CA LYS A 249 10.20 24.36 0.45
C LYS A 249 9.35 24.26 1.70
N SER A 250 9.70 23.35 2.62
CA SER A 250 8.98 23.12 3.87
C SER A 250 7.46 23.00 3.62
N ASN A 251 6.66 23.83 4.29
CA ASN A 251 5.22 23.98 4.08
C ASN A 251 4.84 25.31 3.41
N LEU A 252 5.76 25.93 2.67
CA LEU A 252 5.53 27.25 2.05
C LEU A 252 4.34 27.22 1.09
N THR A 253 4.20 26.18 0.26
CA THR A 253 3.06 26.10 -0.67
C THR A 253 1.72 26.15 0.06
N LYS A 254 1.57 25.36 1.13
CA LYS A 254 0.35 25.35 1.95
C LYS A 254 0.07 26.72 2.60
N LYS A 255 1.10 27.38 3.11
CA LYS A 255 0.98 28.74 3.70
C LYS A 255 0.60 29.78 2.66
N LEU A 256 1.18 29.70 1.46
CA LEU A 256 0.93 30.61 0.34
C LEU A 256 -0.39 30.32 -0.37
N ASN A 257 -1.01 29.16 -0.13
CA ASN A 257 -2.36 28.84 -0.59
C ASN A 257 -3.40 29.12 0.50
N THR A 258 -3.26 30.25 1.19
CA THR A 258 -4.18 30.73 2.23
C THR A 258 -4.47 32.20 1.97
N ARG A 259 -5.76 32.58 2.00
CA ARG A 259 -6.21 33.95 1.70
C ARG A 259 -5.41 34.99 2.52
N PRO A 260 -4.88 36.05 1.89
CA PRO A 260 -5.16 36.52 0.53
C PRO A 260 -4.29 35.91 -0.57
N PHE A 261 -3.33 35.06 -0.23
CA PHE A 261 -2.38 34.51 -1.19
C PHE A 261 -2.93 33.27 -1.88
N ILE A 262 -2.47 33.05 -3.11
CA ILE A 262 -2.80 31.88 -3.91
C ILE A 262 -1.49 31.26 -4.39
N CYS A 263 -1.33 29.95 -4.22
CA CYS A 263 -0.18 29.21 -4.71
C CYS A 263 -0.60 27.78 -5.05
N ILE A 264 -0.74 27.49 -6.34
CA ILE A 264 -1.20 26.20 -6.84
C ILE A 264 -0.16 25.68 -7.83
N PRO A 265 0.81 24.88 -7.36
CA PRO A 265 1.76 24.20 -8.23
C PRO A 265 1.21 22.88 -8.77
N ARG A 266 1.70 22.47 -9.94
CA ARG A 266 1.45 21.16 -10.55
C ARG A 266 2.61 20.77 -11.46
N LEU A 267 2.89 19.48 -11.57
CA LEU A 267 3.80 18.90 -12.54
C LEU A 267 3.05 18.67 -13.86
N MET A 268 3.54 19.25 -14.95
CA MET A 268 3.03 19.08 -16.31
C MET A 268 4.20 18.79 -17.26
N TYR A 269 4.14 17.66 -17.97
CA TYR A 269 5.13 17.30 -19.01
C TYR A 269 6.61 17.38 -18.56
N GLY A 270 6.89 17.07 -17.29
CA GLY A 270 8.23 17.13 -16.71
C GLY A 270 8.60 18.47 -16.06
N ASN A 271 7.81 19.52 -16.30
CA ASN A 271 8.02 20.86 -15.75
C ASN A 271 7.03 21.16 -14.61
N ILE A 272 7.40 22.08 -13.73
CA ILE A 272 6.51 22.53 -12.65
C ILE A 272 5.83 23.82 -13.08
N ASP A 273 4.52 23.78 -13.27
CA ASP A 273 3.69 24.98 -13.41
C ASP A 273 3.29 25.47 -12.01
N MET A 274 3.28 26.78 -11.78
CA MET A 274 2.77 27.40 -10.57
C MET A 274 1.87 28.57 -10.91
N LYS A 275 0.62 28.48 -10.44
CA LYS A 275 -0.31 29.61 -10.38
C LYS A 275 -0.12 30.31 -9.03
N ALA A 276 0.44 31.52 -9.06
CA ALA A 276 0.76 32.30 -7.87
C ALA A 276 0.08 33.67 -7.91
N GLY A 277 -0.33 34.18 -6.75
CA GLY A 277 -1.05 35.45 -6.72
C GLY A 277 -1.48 35.97 -5.36
N TYR A 278 -2.26 37.04 -5.43
CA TYR A 278 -2.87 37.75 -4.31
C TYR A 278 -4.28 38.18 -4.69
N HIS A 279 -5.24 37.98 -3.79
CA HIS A 279 -6.62 38.43 -3.95
C HIS A 279 -7.18 38.97 -2.62
N GLN A 280 -7.31 40.28 -2.54
CA GLN A 280 -7.93 40.98 -1.40
C GLN A 280 -8.38 42.37 -1.81
N ASP A 281 -9.51 42.83 -1.24
CA ASP A 281 -9.95 44.24 -1.32
C ASP A 281 -9.97 44.80 -2.75
N GLY A 282 -10.50 44.02 -3.70
CA GLY A 282 -10.60 44.38 -5.12
C GLY A 282 -9.28 44.27 -5.91
N LYS A 283 -8.14 44.04 -5.27
CA LYS A 283 -6.85 43.80 -5.93
C LYS A 283 -6.67 42.32 -6.22
N THR A 284 -6.46 41.99 -7.49
CA THR A 284 -6.12 40.64 -7.94
C THR A 284 -4.84 40.66 -8.74
N ILE A 285 -3.84 39.90 -8.30
CA ILE A 285 -2.63 39.58 -9.07
C ILE A 285 -2.64 38.07 -9.24
N LEU A 286 -2.53 37.58 -10.46
CA LEU A 286 -2.50 36.16 -10.74
C LEU A 286 -1.55 35.87 -11.90
N ILE A 287 -0.48 35.16 -11.62
CA ILE A 287 0.61 34.87 -12.56
C ILE A 287 0.75 33.36 -12.69
N LEU A 288 0.96 32.91 -13.92
CA LEU A 288 1.36 31.54 -14.24
C LEU A 288 2.85 31.54 -14.56
N ARG A 289 3.60 30.64 -13.93
CA ARG A 289 5.02 30.45 -14.21
C ARG A 289 5.35 28.98 -14.34
N ASN A 290 6.25 28.65 -15.26
CA ASN A 290 6.76 27.31 -15.46
C ASN A 290 8.22 27.25 -15.02
N PHE A 291 8.64 26.11 -14.47
CA PHE A 291 9.99 25.86 -13.97
C PHE A 291 10.50 24.55 -14.56
N ASP A 292 11.71 24.59 -15.10
CA ASP A 292 12.38 23.41 -15.67
C ASP A 292 13.07 22.57 -14.59
N SER A 293 13.20 23.10 -13.36
CA SER A 293 13.80 22.40 -12.22
C SER A 293 13.08 22.65 -10.89
N THR A 294 13.21 21.69 -9.97
CA THR A 294 12.72 21.83 -8.59
C THR A 294 13.44 22.93 -7.83
N GLU A 295 14.73 23.16 -8.10
CA GLU A 295 15.50 24.22 -7.46
C GLU A 295 14.95 25.61 -7.79
N GLU A 296 14.68 25.89 -9.07
CA GLU A 296 14.12 27.18 -9.50
C GLU A 296 12.72 27.41 -8.92
N PHE A 297 11.89 26.36 -8.93
CA PHE A 297 10.57 26.39 -8.32
C PHE A 297 10.66 26.73 -6.81
N VAL A 298 11.54 26.06 -6.07
CA VAL A 298 11.71 26.29 -4.63
C VAL A 298 12.26 27.70 -4.37
N GLN A 299 13.18 28.20 -5.19
CA GLN A 299 13.67 29.56 -5.07
C GLN A 299 12.54 30.58 -5.30
N ALA A 300 11.69 30.37 -6.30
CA ALA A 300 10.54 31.24 -6.55
C ALA A 300 9.51 31.21 -5.41
N LEU A 301 9.25 30.05 -4.81
CA LEU A 301 8.42 29.95 -3.60
C LEU A 301 9.00 30.73 -2.43
N VAL A 302 10.32 30.66 -2.23
CA VAL A 302 11.00 31.38 -1.15
C VAL A 302 10.93 32.89 -1.38
N ASP A 303 11.11 33.36 -2.62
CA ASP A 303 10.98 34.78 -2.97
C ASP A 303 9.54 35.28 -2.83
N PHE A 304 8.55 34.47 -3.22
CA PHE A 304 7.14 34.76 -2.97
C PHE A 304 6.91 34.90 -1.45
N TRP A 305 7.32 33.92 -0.64
CA TRP A 305 7.11 33.95 0.81
C TRP A 305 7.81 35.12 1.52
N LYS A 306 9.12 35.29 1.28
CA LYS A 306 9.97 36.21 2.05
C LYS A 306 9.94 37.64 1.53
N LYS A 307 9.72 37.82 0.23
CA LYS A 307 9.84 39.13 -0.44
C LYS A 307 8.53 39.61 -1.04
N GLY A 308 7.49 38.76 -1.13
CA GLY A 308 6.25 39.10 -1.82
C GLY A 308 6.47 39.35 -3.30
N ILE A 309 7.42 38.62 -3.91
CA ILE A 309 7.78 38.78 -5.32
C ILE A 309 7.33 37.56 -6.11
N ILE A 310 6.64 37.79 -7.22
CA ILE A 310 6.33 36.77 -8.23
C ILE A 310 6.95 37.23 -9.55
N ARG A 311 7.49 36.29 -10.33
CA ARG A 311 7.94 36.56 -11.71
C ARG A 311 7.09 35.75 -12.67
N ASP A 312 6.85 36.26 -13.86
CA ASP A 312 6.28 35.46 -14.96
C ASP A 312 7.37 34.83 -15.83
N ASN A 313 6.95 34.11 -16.87
CA ASN A 313 7.86 33.43 -17.81
C ASN A 313 8.68 34.39 -18.68
N THR A 314 8.29 35.66 -18.80
CA THR A 314 9.04 36.69 -19.55
C THR A 314 10.06 37.42 -18.66
N GLY A 315 10.05 37.14 -17.36
CA GLY A 315 10.95 37.73 -16.37
C GLY A 315 10.40 39.01 -15.73
N ILE A 316 9.17 39.43 -16.05
CA ILE A 316 8.54 40.59 -15.43
C ILE A 316 8.31 40.30 -13.94
N VAL A 317 8.65 41.27 -13.10
CA VAL A 317 8.59 41.17 -11.64
C VAL A 317 7.32 41.84 -11.13
N TYR A 318 6.52 41.10 -10.37
CA TYR A 318 5.31 41.57 -9.72
C TYR A 318 5.52 41.62 -8.21
N HIS A 319 5.35 42.81 -7.64
CA HIS A 319 5.39 43.02 -6.20
C HIS A 319 3.99 42.94 -5.61
N LEU A 320 3.83 42.09 -4.61
CA LEU A 320 2.56 41.96 -3.91
C LEU A 320 2.34 43.12 -2.94
N PRO A 321 1.07 43.53 -2.72
CA PRO A 321 0.74 44.56 -1.73
C PRO A 321 1.20 44.22 -0.31
N GLN A 322 1.32 42.93 0.00
CA GLN A 322 1.74 42.43 1.31
C GLN A 322 2.74 41.28 1.13
N ILE A 323 3.77 41.27 1.98
CA ILE A 323 4.74 40.18 2.04
C ILE A 323 4.14 39.05 2.87
N PRO A 324 4.00 37.81 2.34
CA PRO A 324 3.35 36.72 3.05
C PRO A 324 3.92 36.45 4.44
N ALA A 325 5.24 36.35 4.57
CA ALA A 325 5.88 36.10 5.86
C ALA A 325 5.47 37.14 6.91
N LYS A 326 5.50 38.44 6.56
CA LYS A 326 5.13 39.52 7.46
C LYS A 326 3.64 39.49 7.80
N TYR A 327 2.79 39.23 6.82
CA TYR A 327 1.34 39.17 7.00
C TYR A 327 0.91 38.06 7.99
N PHE A 328 1.52 36.88 7.89
CA PHE A 328 1.19 35.78 8.80
C PHE A 328 1.83 35.92 10.18
N ASP A 329 2.97 36.60 10.28
CA ASP A 329 3.58 36.89 11.58
C ASP A 329 2.82 37.97 12.34
N SER A 330 2.22 38.96 11.67
CA SER A 330 1.39 39.98 12.32
C SER A 330 0.00 39.50 12.75
N LYS A 331 -0.34 38.23 12.48
CA LYS A 331 -1.63 37.60 12.83
C LYS A 331 -1.53 36.52 13.90
N LYS A 332 -0.32 36.26 14.40
CA LYS A 332 -0.09 35.46 15.62
C LYS A 332 -0.07 36.39 16.81
#